data_AF-A0A4R8GH87-F1
#
_entry.id   AF-A0A4R8GH87-F1
#
_cell.length_a   1.000
_cell.length_b   1.000
_cell.length_c   1.000
_cell.angle_alpha   90.00
_cell.angle_beta   90.00
_cell.angle_gamma   90.00
#
_symmetry.space_group_name_H-M   'P 1'
#
loop_
_entity.id
_entity.type
_entity.pdbx_description
1 polymer ?
#
loop_
_entity_poly.entity_id
_entity_poly.type
_entity_poly.pdbx_seq_one_letter_code
_entity_poly.pdbx_strand_id
1 'polypeptide(L)'
;MIDSYLKEVKKFINQNNELFKSDNASNNYFDIPVNDDVKDYFKINNERLRNLKIKLFHFREKNEVDTFTLKELNKKLYFKISDIIFYADKFFDKNEDEFTIQPELLDELNDYENKQDHLPDNIDGMEEEFKSHYRYLKKNLSNLGRVNDWQERIEKMNNLATKLHWKYMPIYEEYMLENRGIIPEENIEEYYDHYHSLEDLYREIVGEGLDWKSTEGDCNIDKELTFEVFTTRWGHEDRYRMKRTIYGWYVKHISINGYSQKNGIGALFSNFRQDGVFYPEDGVKHALETLWNDADNSEMSADELQKRLQEIAYWVSEVEKATKSTQPSWVNYY
;
A
#
# COMPACT_ATOMS: atom_id res chain seq x y z
N MET A 1 -5.05 -10.17 -17.23
CA MET A 1 -4.84 -8.82 -16.66
C MET A 1 -3.47 -8.74 -15.99
N ILE A 2 -3.16 -9.63 -15.05
CA ILE A 2 -1.86 -9.65 -14.36
C ILE A 2 -0.69 -9.96 -15.30
N ASP A 3 -0.84 -10.86 -16.28
CA ASP A 3 0.22 -11.04 -17.28
C ASP A 3 0.52 -9.76 -18.07
N SER A 4 -0.49 -8.89 -18.25
CA SER A 4 -0.29 -7.57 -18.84
C SER A 4 0.51 -6.68 -17.90
N TYR A 5 0.17 -6.65 -16.60
CA TYR A 5 0.94 -5.90 -15.60
C TYR A 5 2.36 -6.43 -15.45
N LEU A 6 2.59 -7.74 -15.45
CA LEU A 6 3.94 -8.32 -15.36
C LEU A 6 4.80 -7.90 -16.56
N LYS A 7 4.22 -7.89 -17.77
CA LYS A 7 4.90 -7.34 -18.95
C LYS A 7 5.23 -5.85 -18.79
N GLU A 8 4.27 -5.07 -18.30
CA GLU A 8 4.47 -3.63 -18.10
C GLU A 8 5.41 -3.30 -16.95
N VAL A 9 5.45 -4.09 -15.87
CA VAL A 9 6.43 -3.96 -14.77
C VAL A 9 7.83 -4.24 -15.29
N LYS A 10 8.03 -5.33 -16.04
CA LYS A 10 9.33 -5.60 -16.70
C LYS A 10 9.74 -4.45 -17.61
N LYS A 11 8.79 -3.93 -18.41
CA LYS A 11 9.03 -2.78 -19.28
C LYS A 11 9.34 -1.50 -18.49
N PHE A 12 8.67 -1.26 -17.38
CA PHE A 12 8.89 -0.13 -16.49
C PHE A 12 10.29 -0.19 -15.88
N ILE A 13 10.67 -1.34 -15.31
CA ILE A 13 12.01 -1.56 -14.74
C ILE A 13 13.07 -1.31 -15.82
N ASN A 14 12.92 -1.93 -17.00
CA ASN A 14 13.85 -1.75 -18.12
C ASN A 14 13.98 -0.29 -18.58
N GLN A 15 12.87 0.46 -18.61
CA GLN A 15 12.88 1.88 -19.01
C GLN A 15 13.53 2.79 -17.96
N ASN A 16 13.56 2.36 -16.70
CA ASN A 16 14.10 3.10 -15.58
C ASN A 16 15.38 2.45 -15.04
N ASN A 17 16.11 1.69 -15.88
CA ASN A 17 17.29 0.89 -15.51
C ASN A 17 18.40 1.68 -14.80
N GLU A 18 18.51 3.00 -14.98
CA GLU A 18 19.46 3.81 -14.19
C GLU A 18 19.07 3.91 -12.70
N LEU A 19 17.76 3.84 -12.40
CA LEU A 19 17.22 3.79 -11.03
C LEU A 19 17.04 2.36 -10.50
N PHE A 20 16.75 1.39 -11.38
CA PHE A 20 16.54 -0.01 -11.00
C PHE A 20 17.64 -0.88 -11.61
N LYS A 21 18.77 -1.04 -10.92
CA LYS A 21 19.90 -1.84 -11.41
C LYS A 21 19.56 -3.34 -11.33
N SER A 22 18.92 -3.90 -12.34
CA SER A 22 18.72 -5.35 -12.45
C SER A 22 19.49 -5.92 -13.65
N ASP A 23 20.45 -6.82 -13.38
CA ASP A 23 21.31 -7.48 -14.38
C ASP A 23 20.75 -8.83 -14.87
N ASN A 24 19.46 -9.15 -14.71
CA ASN A 24 18.93 -10.44 -15.13
C ASN A 24 17.53 -10.37 -15.78
N ALA A 25 17.46 -10.80 -17.04
CA ALA A 25 16.21 -11.04 -17.74
C ALA A 25 15.85 -12.53 -17.66
N SER A 26 15.01 -12.92 -16.70
CA SER A 26 14.29 -14.20 -16.73
C SER A 26 12.97 -14.07 -17.49
N ASN A 27 12.65 -15.09 -18.30
CA ASN A 27 11.44 -15.18 -19.12
C ASN A 27 10.22 -15.72 -18.38
N ASN A 28 10.30 -16.03 -17.08
CA ASN A 28 9.11 -16.35 -16.30
C ASN A 28 8.49 -15.07 -15.73
N TYR A 29 7.17 -14.93 -15.77
CA TYR A 29 6.52 -13.68 -15.39
C TYR A 29 6.65 -13.37 -13.89
N PHE A 30 6.85 -14.39 -13.04
CA PHE A 30 7.09 -14.27 -11.60
C PHE A 30 8.57 -14.09 -11.23
N ASP A 31 9.48 -14.19 -12.18
CA ASP A 31 10.93 -14.02 -11.94
C ASP A 31 11.36 -12.57 -12.23
N ILE A 32 10.62 -11.59 -11.75
CA ILE A 32 11.13 -10.21 -11.73
C ILE A 32 12.26 -10.21 -10.69
N PRO A 33 13.52 -9.84 -11.03
CA PRO A 33 14.57 -9.78 -10.05
C PRO A 33 14.19 -8.75 -8.98
N VAL A 34 13.88 -9.23 -7.78
CA VAL A 34 13.54 -8.39 -6.64
C VAL A 34 14.84 -8.02 -5.92
N ASN A 35 15.54 -7.02 -6.47
CA ASN A 35 16.65 -6.37 -5.77
C ASN A 35 16.10 -5.40 -4.71
N ASP A 36 16.98 -4.82 -3.89
CA ASP A 36 16.54 -3.95 -2.79
C ASP A 36 15.85 -2.67 -3.30
N ASP A 37 16.26 -2.11 -4.43
CA ASP A 37 15.57 -0.95 -5.05
C ASP A 37 14.11 -1.28 -5.42
N VAL A 38 13.86 -2.46 -5.98
CA VAL A 38 12.51 -2.94 -6.33
C VAL A 38 11.70 -3.21 -5.06
N LYS A 39 12.31 -3.80 -4.03
CA LYS A 39 11.63 -4.01 -2.73
C LYS A 39 11.19 -2.68 -2.14
N ASP A 40 12.10 -1.71 -2.06
CA ASP A 40 11.80 -0.41 -1.48
C ASP A 40 10.71 0.32 -2.27
N TYR A 41 10.80 0.28 -3.61
CA TYR A 41 9.85 0.96 -4.48
C TYR A 41 8.43 0.41 -4.36
N PHE A 42 8.29 -0.92 -4.37
CA PHE A 42 7.00 -1.62 -4.30
C PHE A 42 6.59 -1.98 -2.87
N LYS A 43 7.40 -1.59 -1.87
CA LYS A 43 7.23 -1.95 -0.45
C LYS A 43 7.08 -3.45 -0.24
N ILE A 44 7.94 -4.24 -0.87
CA ILE A 44 7.95 -5.69 -0.74
C ILE A 44 8.62 -6.05 0.58
N ASN A 45 7.81 -6.26 1.61
CA ASN A 45 8.23 -6.55 2.98
C ASN A 45 7.48 -7.77 3.57
N ASN A 46 7.88 -8.22 4.76
CA ASN A 46 7.30 -9.39 5.43
C ASN A 46 5.99 -9.06 6.14
N GLU A 47 5.79 -7.79 6.48
CA GLU A 47 4.62 -7.24 7.15
C GLU A 47 3.38 -7.36 6.25
N ARG A 48 3.51 -6.98 4.97
CA ARG A 48 2.49 -7.20 3.95
C ARG A 48 2.24 -8.68 3.74
N LEU A 49 3.30 -9.48 3.62
CA LEU A 49 3.18 -10.94 3.47
C LEU A 49 2.34 -11.54 4.61
N ARG A 50 2.60 -11.14 5.86
CA ARG A 50 1.78 -11.58 7.00
C ARG A 50 0.33 -11.12 6.86
N ASN A 51 0.06 -9.86 6.53
CA ASN A 51 -1.32 -9.40 6.35
C ASN A 51 -2.07 -10.16 5.24
N LEU A 52 -1.40 -10.51 4.13
CA LEU A 52 -1.98 -11.33 3.07
C LEU A 52 -2.31 -12.75 3.54
N LYS A 53 -1.45 -13.34 4.38
CA LYS A 53 -1.71 -14.63 5.02
C LYS A 53 -2.98 -14.58 5.88
N ILE A 54 -3.14 -13.52 6.66
CA ILE A 54 -4.31 -13.31 7.53
C ILE A 54 -5.60 -13.07 6.72
N LYS A 55 -5.52 -12.36 5.58
CA LYS A 55 -6.65 -12.25 4.64
C LYS A 55 -7.08 -13.63 4.13
N LEU A 56 -6.12 -14.50 3.81
CA LEU A 56 -6.40 -15.86 3.36
C LEU A 56 -7.03 -16.71 4.48
N PHE A 57 -6.53 -16.59 5.71
CA PHE A 57 -7.14 -17.20 6.90
C PHE A 57 -8.61 -16.79 7.05
N HIS A 58 -8.92 -15.49 7.05
CA HIS A 58 -10.29 -14.99 7.18
C HIS A 58 -11.24 -15.45 6.06
N PHE A 59 -10.70 -15.63 4.85
CA PHE A 59 -11.47 -16.20 3.77
C PHE A 59 -11.83 -17.66 4.05
N ARG A 60 -10.85 -18.46 4.50
CA ARG A 60 -11.02 -19.89 4.78
C ARG A 60 -11.94 -20.21 5.94
N GLU A 61 -12.00 -19.36 6.97
CA GLU A 61 -12.97 -19.49 8.08
C GLU A 61 -14.42 -19.68 7.58
N LYS A 62 -14.73 -19.26 6.35
CA LYS A 62 -16.08 -19.30 5.75
C LYS A 62 -16.15 -20.11 4.47
N ASN A 63 -15.02 -20.64 3.98
CA ASN A 63 -14.94 -21.25 2.65
C ASN A 63 -13.91 -22.39 2.63
N GLU A 64 -14.35 -23.59 2.25
CA GLU A 64 -13.48 -24.74 1.99
C GLU A 64 -12.98 -24.72 0.53
N VAL A 65 -12.25 -23.68 0.14
CA VAL A 65 -11.72 -23.52 -1.22
C VAL A 65 -10.24 -23.15 -1.16
N ASP A 66 -9.41 -24.02 -1.73
CA ASP A 66 -7.95 -23.86 -1.75
C ASP A 66 -7.38 -23.56 -3.14
N THR A 67 -8.23 -23.54 -4.17
CA THR A 67 -7.82 -23.23 -5.55
C THR A 67 -8.58 -22.00 -6.05
N PHE A 68 -7.84 -21.07 -6.65
CA PHE A 68 -8.35 -19.78 -7.09
C PHE A 68 -7.92 -19.50 -8.52
N THR A 69 -8.81 -18.88 -9.29
CA THR A 69 -8.39 -18.17 -10.49
C THR A 69 -7.73 -16.85 -10.13
N LEU A 70 -6.95 -16.30 -11.07
CA LEU A 70 -6.34 -14.98 -10.94
C LEU A 70 -7.34 -13.87 -10.53
N LYS A 71 -8.56 -13.93 -11.09
CA LYS A 71 -9.62 -12.96 -10.80
C LYS A 71 -10.16 -13.12 -9.38
N GLU A 72 -10.14 -14.33 -8.85
CA GLU A 72 -10.61 -14.63 -7.50
C GLU A 72 -9.61 -14.21 -6.43
N LEU A 73 -8.31 -14.24 -6.70
CA LEU A 73 -7.31 -13.66 -5.79
C LEU A 73 -7.65 -12.18 -5.48
N ASN A 74 -8.01 -11.40 -6.49
CA ASN A 74 -8.40 -10.01 -6.28
C ASN A 74 -9.83 -9.86 -5.71
N LYS A 75 -10.81 -10.60 -6.23
CA LYS A 75 -12.23 -10.38 -5.88
C LYS A 75 -12.73 -11.10 -4.64
N LYS A 76 -12.09 -12.21 -4.26
CA LYS A 76 -12.49 -13.05 -3.12
C LYS A 76 -11.52 -12.91 -1.96
N LEU A 77 -10.22 -12.90 -2.25
CA LEU A 77 -9.17 -12.75 -1.22
C LEU A 77 -8.76 -11.30 -1.00
N TYR A 78 -9.22 -10.36 -1.84
CA TYR A 78 -8.91 -8.93 -1.73
C TYR A 78 -7.40 -8.65 -1.75
N PHE A 79 -6.67 -9.43 -2.56
CA PHE A 79 -5.27 -9.17 -2.86
C PHE A 79 -5.21 -8.07 -3.93
N LYS A 80 -4.40 -7.04 -3.70
CA LYS A 80 -4.12 -6.02 -4.71
C LYS A 80 -3.47 -6.64 -5.93
N ILE A 81 -3.52 -5.96 -7.06
CA ILE A 81 -2.78 -6.37 -8.25
C ILE A 81 -1.28 -6.49 -7.93
N SER A 82 -0.71 -5.56 -7.15
CA SER A 82 0.67 -5.63 -6.67
C SER A 82 0.92 -6.86 -5.78
N ASP A 83 0.00 -7.18 -4.88
CA ASP A 83 0.11 -8.35 -3.99
C ASP A 83 0.23 -9.64 -4.80
N ILE A 84 -0.60 -9.80 -5.82
CA ILE A 84 -0.59 -11.00 -6.67
C ILE A 84 0.71 -11.07 -7.49
N ILE A 85 1.27 -9.94 -7.88
CA ILE A 85 2.52 -9.89 -8.65
C ILE A 85 3.73 -10.27 -7.79
N PHE A 86 3.79 -9.79 -6.56
CA PHE A 86 5.01 -9.90 -5.72
C PHE A 86 4.95 -10.99 -4.66
N TYR A 87 3.76 -11.49 -4.30
CA TYR A 87 3.59 -12.44 -3.20
C TYR A 87 2.83 -13.71 -3.53
N ALA A 88 2.16 -13.80 -4.69
CA ALA A 88 1.37 -15.00 -4.99
C ALA A 88 2.20 -16.29 -4.99
N ASP A 89 3.47 -16.23 -5.40
CA ASP A 89 4.41 -17.37 -5.38
C ASP A 89 4.74 -17.86 -3.96
N LYS A 90 4.55 -17.02 -2.94
CA LYS A 90 4.74 -17.36 -1.52
C LYS A 90 3.57 -18.11 -0.91
N PHE A 91 2.43 -18.10 -1.58
CA PHE A 91 1.20 -18.69 -1.05
C PHE A 91 0.65 -19.80 -1.93
N PHE A 92 0.89 -19.74 -3.24
CA PHE A 92 0.22 -20.57 -4.22
C PHE A 92 1.18 -21.23 -5.19
N ASP A 93 0.93 -22.51 -5.45
CA ASP A 93 1.44 -23.19 -6.63
C ASP A 93 0.58 -22.80 -7.82
N LYS A 94 1.22 -22.26 -8.86
CA LYS A 94 0.56 -21.85 -10.09
C LYS A 94 0.58 -22.97 -11.13
N ASN A 95 -0.60 -23.41 -11.55
CA ASN A 95 -0.80 -24.34 -12.67
C ASN A 95 -1.72 -23.68 -13.70
N GLU A 96 -1.16 -23.29 -14.86
CA GLU A 96 -1.89 -22.56 -15.91
C GLU A 96 -2.59 -21.28 -15.37
N ASP A 97 -3.92 -21.30 -15.26
CA ASP A 97 -4.77 -20.20 -14.80
C ASP A 97 -5.24 -20.38 -13.34
N GLU A 98 -4.78 -21.43 -12.66
CA GLU A 98 -5.16 -21.79 -11.30
C GLU A 98 -4.01 -21.58 -10.32
N PHE A 99 -4.37 -21.09 -9.13
CA PHE A 99 -3.50 -20.84 -7.98
C PHE A 99 -3.99 -21.70 -6.83
N THR A 100 -3.23 -22.74 -6.47
CA THR A 100 -3.59 -23.65 -5.38
C THR A 100 -2.72 -23.35 -4.17
N ILE A 101 -3.32 -23.24 -2.98
CA ILE A 101 -2.58 -22.98 -1.74
C ILE A 101 -1.47 -24.02 -1.55
N GLN A 102 -0.27 -23.56 -1.25
CA GLN A 102 0.87 -24.43 -0.98
C GLN A 102 0.63 -25.29 0.28
N PRO A 103 1.04 -26.57 0.29
CA PRO A 103 0.85 -27.45 1.45
C PRO A 103 1.43 -26.89 2.75
N GLU A 104 2.59 -26.25 2.71
CA GLU A 104 3.23 -25.67 3.89
C GLU A 104 2.40 -24.52 4.49
N LEU A 105 1.79 -23.70 3.62
CA LEU A 105 0.90 -22.64 4.06
C LEU A 105 -0.41 -23.21 4.61
N LEU A 106 -0.94 -24.26 3.97
CA LEU A 106 -2.13 -24.95 4.42
C LEU A 106 -1.97 -25.49 5.85
N ASP A 107 -0.83 -26.12 6.15
CA ASP A 107 -0.51 -26.61 7.49
C ASP A 107 -0.47 -25.46 8.52
N GLU A 108 0.10 -24.31 8.15
CA GLU A 108 0.14 -23.13 9.01
C GLU A 108 -1.25 -22.53 9.25
N LEU A 109 -2.09 -22.42 8.22
CA LEU A 109 -3.46 -21.94 8.35
C LEU A 109 -4.31 -22.87 9.22
N ASN A 110 -4.13 -24.19 9.08
CA ASN A 110 -4.76 -25.17 9.94
C ASN A 110 -4.29 -25.03 11.41
N ASP A 111 -3.02 -24.68 11.67
CA ASP A 111 -2.55 -24.37 13.03
C ASP A 111 -3.25 -23.13 13.60
N TYR A 112 -3.50 -22.11 12.79
CA TYR A 112 -4.26 -20.92 13.22
C TYR A 112 -5.72 -21.27 13.54
N GLU A 113 -6.37 -22.06 12.69
CA GLU A 113 -7.73 -22.56 12.90
C GLU A 113 -7.81 -23.36 14.21
N ASN A 114 -6.84 -24.25 14.45
CA ASN A 114 -6.74 -25.00 15.70
C ASN A 114 -6.60 -24.09 16.93
N LYS A 115 -5.81 -23.02 16.86
CA LYS A 115 -5.67 -22.06 17.96
C LYS A 115 -6.96 -21.30 18.25
N GLN A 116 -7.76 -21.01 17.22
CA GLN A 116 -9.08 -20.39 17.35
C GLN A 116 -10.10 -21.35 17.96
N ASP A 117 -10.10 -22.62 17.55
CA ASP A 117 -10.99 -23.67 18.07
C ASP A 117 -10.73 -24.00 19.55
N HIS A 118 -9.51 -23.77 20.04
CA HIS A 118 -9.09 -24.03 21.42
C HIS A 118 -9.00 -22.76 22.27
N LEU A 119 -9.73 -21.70 21.89
CA LEU A 119 -9.85 -20.50 22.71
C LEU A 119 -10.53 -20.83 24.06
N PRO A 120 -10.17 -20.11 25.15
CA PRO A 120 -10.81 -20.31 26.45
C PRO A 120 -12.33 -20.05 26.41
N ASP A 121 -13.11 -20.86 27.14
CA ASP A 121 -14.57 -20.70 27.24
C ASP A 121 -15.01 -19.30 27.68
N ASN A 122 -14.17 -18.59 28.44
CA ASN A 122 -14.44 -17.24 28.94
C ASN A 122 -13.87 -16.11 28.06
N ILE A 123 -13.55 -16.35 26.79
CA ILE A 123 -12.88 -15.39 25.91
C ILE A 123 -13.65 -14.06 25.75
N ASP A 124 -14.99 -14.08 25.78
CA ASP A 124 -15.80 -12.86 25.74
C ASP A 124 -15.66 -12.03 27.04
N GLY A 125 -15.48 -12.70 28.18
CA GLY A 125 -15.17 -12.04 29.45
C GLY A 125 -13.78 -11.41 29.43
N MET A 126 -12.80 -12.11 28.85
CA MET A 126 -11.43 -11.61 28.65
C MET A 126 -11.40 -10.37 27.75
N GLU A 127 -12.26 -10.34 26.73
CA GLU A 127 -12.42 -9.19 25.84
C GLU A 127 -12.96 -7.95 26.58
N GLU A 128 -14.01 -8.11 27.39
CA GLU A 128 -14.55 -6.99 28.18
C GLU A 128 -13.56 -6.50 29.24
N GLU A 129 -12.79 -7.40 29.83
CA GLU A 129 -11.68 -7.06 30.73
C GLU A 129 -10.62 -6.22 29.98
N PHE A 130 -10.19 -6.68 28.80
CA PHE A 130 -9.22 -5.96 27.96
C PHE A 130 -9.71 -4.56 27.59
N LYS A 131 -10.96 -4.43 27.11
CA LYS A 131 -11.59 -3.14 26.79
C LYS A 131 -11.62 -2.21 28.02
N SER A 132 -11.94 -2.75 29.19
CA SER A 132 -11.98 -1.98 30.44
C SER A 132 -10.60 -1.42 30.81
N HIS A 133 -9.57 -2.27 30.77
CA HIS A 133 -8.20 -1.83 31.02
C HIS A 133 -7.72 -0.78 30.01
N TYR A 134 -7.96 -1.00 28.71
CA TYR A 134 -7.56 -0.04 27.68
C TYR A 134 -8.21 1.33 27.88
N ARG A 135 -9.53 1.37 28.09
CA ARG A 135 -10.27 2.63 28.33
C ARG A 135 -9.74 3.36 29.56
N TYR A 136 -9.38 2.63 30.61
CA TYR A 136 -8.75 3.20 31.80
C TYR A 136 -7.40 3.84 31.46
N LEU A 137 -6.51 3.12 30.75
CA LEU A 137 -5.20 3.63 30.36
C LEU A 137 -5.33 4.87 29.48
N LYS A 138 -6.16 4.80 28.43
CA LYS A 138 -6.42 5.91 27.50
C LYS A 138 -6.93 7.17 28.23
N LYS A 139 -7.85 7.02 29.19
CA LYS A 139 -8.36 8.13 30.00
C LYS A 139 -7.29 8.78 30.89
N ASN A 140 -6.31 7.99 31.32
CA ASN A 140 -5.26 8.44 32.26
C ASN A 140 -3.92 8.75 31.59
N LEU A 141 -3.85 8.68 30.25
CA LEU A 141 -2.62 8.90 29.47
C LEU A 141 -1.99 10.29 29.74
N SER A 142 -2.81 11.32 29.99
CA SER A 142 -2.31 12.67 30.33
C SER A 142 -1.74 12.78 31.75
N ASN A 143 -1.89 11.75 32.58
CA ASN A 143 -1.46 11.70 33.99
C ASN A 143 -0.36 10.64 34.22
N LEU A 144 0.36 10.25 33.16
CA LEU A 144 1.51 9.34 33.23
C LEU A 144 2.48 9.82 34.34
N GLY A 145 2.66 9.00 35.38
CA GLY A 145 3.49 9.31 36.56
C GLY A 145 2.74 9.55 37.88
N ARG A 146 1.40 9.65 37.87
CA ARG A 146 0.57 9.70 39.09
C ARG A 146 -0.27 8.44 39.34
N VAL A 147 -0.19 7.48 38.42
CA VAL A 147 -1.04 6.30 38.36
C VAL A 147 -0.19 5.08 38.74
N ASN A 148 -0.41 4.55 39.94
CA ASN A 148 0.43 3.50 40.52
C ASN A 148 0.19 2.11 39.92
N ASP A 149 -0.88 1.92 39.13
CA ASP A 149 -1.28 0.63 38.56
C ASP A 149 -1.08 0.53 37.04
N TRP A 150 -0.39 1.49 36.41
CA TRP A 150 -0.18 1.50 34.95
C TRP A 150 0.48 0.21 34.44
N GLN A 151 1.59 -0.16 35.05
CA GLN A 151 2.39 -1.32 34.65
C GLN A 151 1.62 -2.63 34.88
N GLU A 152 0.95 -2.78 36.04
CA GLU A 152 0.10 -3.94 36.33
C GLU A 152 -1.02 -4.11 35.29
N ARG A 153 -1.63 -3.00 34.83
CA ARG A 153 -2.68 -3.05 33.81
C ARG A 153 -2.15 -3.39 32.43
N ILE A 154 -0.97 -2.88 32.05
CA ILE A 154 -0.30 -3.26 30.81
C ILE A 154 0.00 -4.76 30.83
N GLU A 155 0.59 -5.29 31.91
CA GLU A 155 0.89 -6.72 32.03
C GLU A 155 -0.36 -7.60 31.92
N LYS A 156 -1.47 -7.20 32.57
CA LYS A 156 -2.77 -7.88 32.40
C LYS A 156 -3.24 -7.83 30.96
N MET A 157 -3.18 -6.66 30.32
CA MET A 157 -3.58 -6.50 28.93
C MET A 157 -2.72 -7.33 27.97
N ASN A 158 -1.40 -7.40 28.16
CA ASN A 158 -0.50 -8.21 27.32
C ASN A 158 -0.93 -9.68 27.37
N ASN A 159 -1.20 -10.22 28.57
CA ASN A 159 -1.67 -11.59 28.73
C ASN A 159 -3.02 -11.83 28.01
N LEU A 160 -3.97 -10.90 28.16
CA LEU A 160 -5.27 -10.97 27.48
C LEU A 160 -5.11 -10.86 25.95
N ALA A 161 -4.25 -9.96 25.49
CA ALA A 161 -3.98 -9.72 24.08
C ALA A 161 -3.50 -10.99 23.38
N THR A 162 -2.68 -11.82 24.05
CA THR A 162 -2.19 -13.06 23.45
C THR A 162 -3.29 -14.04 23.05
N LYS A 163 -4.42 -14.03 23.77
CA LYS A 163 -5.59 -14.88 23.47
C LYS A 163 -6.53 -14.20 22.50
N LEU A 164 -6.76 -12.90 22.70
CA LEU A 164 -7.63 -12.11 21.82
C LEU A 164 -7.05 -11.99 20.41
N HIS A 165 -5.73 -12.02 20.26
CA HIS A 165 -5.08 -12.10 18.96
C HIS A 165 -5.62 -13.25 18.10
N TRP A 166 -5.63 -14.47 18.63
CA TRP A 166 -6.12 -15.65 17.89
C TRP A 166 -7.63 -15.63 17.65
N LYS A 167 -8.40 -14.93 18.50
CA LYS A 167 -9.84 -14.71 18.27
C LYS A 167 -10.10 -13.82 17.06
N TYR A 168 -9.32 -12.74 16.95
CA TYR A 168 -9.59 -11.67 15.99
C TYR A 168 -8.75 -11.74 14.72
N MET A 169 -7.56 -12.33 14.79
CA MET A 169 -6.55 -12.36 13.72
C MET A 169 -6.43 -11.01 13.00
N PRO A 170 -6.09 -9.92 13.73
CA PRO A 170 -6.15 -8.56 13.21
C PRO A 170 -5.24 -8.35 12.00
N ILE A 171 -5.68 -7.53 11.04
CA ILE A 171 -4.80 -6.91 10.02
C ILE A 171 -4.23 -5.61 10.61
N TYR A 172 -2.92 -5.43 10.51
CA TYR A 172 -2.24 -4.25 11.05
C TYR A 172 -1.69 -3.35 9.95
N GLU A 173 -1.59 -2.06 10.24
CA GLU A 173 -0.82 -1.14 9.39
C GLU A 173 0.63 -1.63 9.29
N GLU A 174 1.17 -1.73 8.08
CA GLU A 174 2.49 -2.35 7.85
C GLU A 174 3.61 -1.61 8.60
N TYR A 175 3.54 -0.28 8.67
CA TYR A 175 4.52 0.52 9.41
C TYR A 175 4.48 0.26 10.93
N MET A 176 3.35 -0.20 11.48
CA MET A 176 3.26 -0.58 12.90
C MET A 176 4.03 -1.86 13.16
N LEU A 177 3.89 -2.85 12.27
CA LEU A 177 4.66 -4.09 12.32
C LEU A 177 6.16 -3.82 12.14
N GLU A 178 6.52 -2.99 11.15
CA GLU A 178 7.92 -2.60 10.86
C GLU A 178 8.57 -1.91 12.07
N ASN A 179 7.87 -0.95 12.69
CA ASN A 179 8.36 -0.25 13.88
C ASN A 179 8.54 -1.17 15.09
N ARG A 180 7.74 -2.23 15.20
CA ARG A 180 7.91 -3.25 16.23
C ARG A 180 9.06 -4.20 15.91
N GLY A 181 9.36 -4.41 14.62
CA GLY A 181 10.42 -5.31 14.16
C GLY A 181 10.11 -6.79 14.42
N ILE A 182 8.85 -7.13 14.68
CA ILE A 182 8.41 -8.49 15.00
C ILE A 182 7.03 -8.75 14.45
N ILE A 183 6.88 -9.91 13.81
CA ILE A 183 5.58 -10.41 13.35
C ILE A 183 4.83 -10.99 14.56
N PRO A 184 3.54 -10.64 14.79
CA PRO A 184 2.81 -11.09 15.97
C PRO A 184 2.87 -12.60 16.14
N GLU A 185 2.60 -13.38 15.10
CA GLU A 185 2.51 -14.84 15.17
C GLU A 185 3.85 -15.54 15.44
N GLU A 186 4.98 -14.83 15.29
CA GLU A 186 6.32 -15.34 15.64
C GLU A 186 6.61 -15.21 17.15
N ASN A 187 6.16 -14.12 17.77
CA ASN A 187 6.24 -13.92 19.23
C ASN A 187 5.17 -12.92 19.71
N ILE A 188 3.98 -13.46 20.01
CA ILE A 188 2.81 -12.66 20.39
C ILE A 188 3.03 -11.90 21.70
N GLU A 189 3.74 -12.51 22.65
CA GLU A 189 4.01 -11.90 23.96
C GLU A 189 4.86 -10.63 23.80
N GLU A 190 5.93 -10.71 23.01
CA GLU A 190 6.82 -9.58 22.73
C GLU A 190 6.15 -8.52 21.83
N TYR A 191 5.33 -8.94 20.86
CA TYR A 191 4.61 -8.00 20.01
C TYR A 191 3.68 -7.08 20.81
N TYR A 192 2.91 -7.67 21.74
CA TYR A 192 1.96 -6.94 22.57
C TYR A 192 2.57 -6.25 23.79
N ASP A 193 3.86 -6.44 24.07
CA ASP A 193 4.59 -5.67 25.09
C ASP A 193 4.87 -4.22 24.65
N HIS A 194 3.83 -3.55 24.17
CA HIS A 194 3.84 -2.16 23.75
C HIS A 194 2.43 -1.58 23.71
N TYR A 195 2.26 -0.37 24.27
CA TYR A 195 0.96 0.30 24.36
C TYR A 195 0.26 0.44 22.99
N HIS A 196 1.00 0.78 21.94
CA HIS A 196 0.40 0.96 20.61
C HIS A 196 -0.08 -0.37 19.99
N SER A 197 0.61 -1.49 20.21
CA SER A 197 0.12 -2.81 19.75
C SER A 197 -1.19 -3.20 20.45
N LEU A 198 -1.33 -2.84 21.73
CA LEU A 198 -2.57 -3.01 22.49
C LEU A 198 -3.69 -2.08 21.99
N GLU A 199 -3.36 -0.85 21.60
CA GLU A 199 -4.29 0.08 20.97
C GLU A 199 -4.81 -0.46 19.64
N ASP A 200 -3.94 -1.00 18.79
CA ASP A 200 -4.36 -1.54 17.50
C ASP A 200 -5.27 -2.76 17.67
N LEU A 201 -4.95 -3.66 18.61
CA LEU A 201 -5.86 -4.76 18.95
C LEU A 201 -7.18 -4.26 19.54
N TYR A 202 -7.17 -3.22 20.38
CA TYR A 202 -8.42 -2.61 20.87
C TYR A 202 -9.29 -2.09 19.72
N ARG A 203 -8.68 -1.42 18.73
CA ARG A 203 -9.40 -0.91 17.55
C ARG A 203 -10.04 -2.04 16.77
N GLU A 204 -9.33 -3.14 16.54
CA GLU A 204 -9.90 -4.34 15.91
C GLU A 204 -11.13 -4.84 16.69
N ILE A 205 -10.97 -5.03 18.01
CA ILE A 205 -12.01 -5.53 18.90
C ILE A 205 -13.30 -4.68 18.86
N VAL A 206 -13.18 -3.36 18.69
CA VAL A 206 -14.34 -2.45 18.62
C VAL A 206 -14.85 -2.20 17.20
N GLY A 207 -14.29 -2.87 16.19
CA GLY A 207 -14.66 -2.71 14.79
C GLY A 207 -14.13 -1.42 14.13
N GLU A 208 -13.09 -0.83 14.71
CA GLU A 208 -12.36 0.33 14.17
C GLU A 208 -10.98 -0.08 13.58
N GLY A 209 -10.72 -1.38 13.47
CA GLY A 209 -9.51 -1.94 12.84
C GLY A 209 -9.53 -1.85 11.31
N LEU A 210 -8.49 -2.40 10.67
CA LEU A 210 -8.40 -2.42 9.22
C LEU A 210 -9.34 -3.47 8.63
N ASP A 211 -10.13 -3.09 7.62
CA ASP A 211 -10.97 -4.05 6.91
C ASP A 211 -10.10 -4.96 6.03
N TRP A 212 -10.02 -6.24 6.38
CA TRP A 212 -9.28 -7.24 5.61
C TRP A 212 -9.80 -7.40 4.17
N LYS A 213 -11.05 -6.98 3.89
CA LYS A 213 -11.64 -6.98 2.55
C LYS A 213 -11.28 -5.77 1.71
N SER A 214 -10.51 -4.83 2.25
CA SER A 214 -10.03 -3.69 1.49
C SER A 214 -9.01 -4.13 0.44
N THR A 215 -9.23 -3.73 -0.81
CA THR A 215 -8.18 -3.73 -1.85
C THR A 215 -7.50 -2.36 -1.95
N GLU A 216 -7.92 -1.40 -1.13
CA GLU A 216 -7.46 -0.02 -1.13
C GLU A 216 -7.44 0.55 -2.57
N GLY A 217 -6.31 1.11 -3.01
CA GLY A 217 -6.17 1.88 -4.23
C GLY A 217 -6.33 1.18 -5.58
N ASP A 218 -6.71 -0.10 -5.62
CA ASP A 218 -6.92 -0.82 -6.89
C ASP A 218 -8.11 -0.25 -7.69
N CYS A 219 -9.08 0.37 -7.02
CA CYS A 219 -10.29 0.91 -7.65
C CYS A 219 -10.01 2.05 -8.66
N ASN A 220 -8.89 2.76 -8.51
CA ASN A 220 -8.49 3.88 -9.37
C ASN A 220 -7.36 3.55 -10.38
N ILE A 221 -6.87 2.30 -10.41
CA ILE A 221 -5.84 1.85 -11.35
C ILE A 221 -6.37 1.84 -12.79
N ASP A 222 -5.51 2.28 -13.72
CA ASP A 222 -5.71 2.36 -15.17
C ASP A 222 -6.94 3.16 -15.63
N LYS A 223 -7.55 3.91 -14.73
CA LYS A 223 -8.57 4.90 -15.06
C LYS A 223 -7.91 6.07 -15.77
N GLU A 224 -8.53 6.51 -16.85
CA GLU A 224 -8.03 7.64 -17.62
C GLU A 224 -8.33 8.94 -16.87
N LEU A 225 -7.26 9.68 -16.61
CA LEU A 225 -7.26 10.98 -15.96
C LEU A 225 -6.70 12.02 -16.95
N THR A 226 -7.01 13.28 -16.68
CA THR A 226 -6.53 14.43 -17.43
C THR A 226 -5.63 15.27 -16.52
N PHE A 227 -4.52 15.75 -17.07
CA PHE A 227 -3.62 16.69 -16.41
C PHE A 227 -3.42 17.86 -17.37
N GLU A 228 -4.05 18.99 -17.10
CA GLU A 228 -4.02 20.16 -17.98
C GLU A 228 -3.08 21.23 -17.44
N VAL A 229 -2.04 21.55 -18.22
CA VAL A 229 -0.99 22.49 -17.82
C VAL A 229 -0.89 23.61 -18.83
N PHE A 230 -0.92 24.86 -18.36
CA PHE A 230 -0.59 26.00 -19.20
C PHE A 230 0.88 25.95 -19.62
N THR A 231 1.15 26.08 -20.92
CA THR A 231 2.52 26.15 -21.44
C THR A 231 2.77 27.48 -22.14
N THR A 232 3.84 28.18 -21.76
CA THR A 232 4.18 29.48 -22.36
C THR A 232 4.45 29.38 -23.85
N ARG A 233 5.08 28.28 -24.26
CA ARG A 233 5.43 28.00 -25.66
C ARG A 233 4.24 28.06 -26.60
N TRP A 234 3.09 27.53 -26.18
CA TRP A 234 1.89 27.45 -27.00
C TRP A 234 0.84 28.52 -26.64
N GLY A 235 0.94 29.09 -25.44
CA GLY A 235 0.03 30.15 -24.97
C GLY A 235 -1.37 29.64 -24.60
N HIS A 236 -1.52 28.33 -24.44
CA HIS A 236 -2.74 27.67 -23.98
C HIS A 236 -2.41 26.48 -23.08
N GLU A 237 -3.44 25.81 -22.59
CA GLU A 237 -3.29 24.58 -21.81
C GLU A 237 -3.00 23.41 -22.75
N ASP A 238 -1.96 22.65 -22.41
CA ASP A 238 -1.68 21.35 -22.99
C ASP A 238 -2.27 20.25 -22.12
N ARG A 239 -2.92 19.30 -22.79
CA ARG A 239 -3.64 18.21 -22.15
C ARG A 239 -2.80 16.92 -22.19
N TYR A 240 -2.38 16.48 -21.02
CA TYR A 240 -1.77 15.16 -20.81
C TYR A 240 -2.86 14.17 -20.38
N ARG A 241 -2.91 13.00 -21.00
CA ARG A 241 -3.73 11.89 -20.52
C ARG A 241 -2.87 11.04 -19.59
N MET A 242 -3.31 10.87 -18.36
CA MET A 242 -2.57 10.13 -17.34
C MET A 242 -3.37 8.94 -16.84
N LYS A 243 -2.68 7.92 -16.35
CA LYS A 243 -3.27 6.80 -15.62
C LYS A 243 -2.41 6.50 -14.41
N ARG A 244 -3.03 6.30 -13.24
CA ARG A 244 -2.34 5.65 -12.12
C ARG A 244 -2.20 4.17 -12.45
N THR A 245 -1.01 3.64 -12.21
CA THR A 245 -0.66 2.24 -12.44
C THR A 245 0.02 1.72 -11.19
N ILE A 246 0.17 0.40 -11.04
CA ILE A 246 0.89 -0.19 -9.89
C ILE A 246 2.37 0.23 -9.77
N TYR A 247 2.97 0.76 -10.84
CA TYR A 247 4.39 1.13 -10.90
C TYR A 247 4.62 2.64 -11.00
N GLY A 248 3.57 3.48 -10.89
CA GLY A 248 3.68 4.93 -11.04
C GLY A 248 2.59 5.50 -11.94
N TRP A 249 2.96 6.42 -12.82
CA TRP A 249 2.07 7.05 -13.78
C TRP A 249 2.36 6.57 -15.20
N TYR A 250 1.32 6.31 -15.99
CA TYR A 250 1.43 6.27 -17.44
C TYR A 250 0.98 7.59 -18.03
N VAL A 251 1.79 8.17 -18.91
CA VAL A 251 1.52 9.47 -19.54
C VAL A 251 1.40 9.27 -21.04
N LYS A 252 0.33 9.83 -21.60
CA LYS A 252 0.10 9.91 -23.03
C LYS A 252 -0.06 11.37 -23.46
N HIS A 253 0.81 11.79 -24.37
CA HIS A 253 0.86 13.12 -24.96
C HIS A 253 1.29 13.03 -26.43
N ILE A 254 1.19 14.13 -27.18
CA ILE A 254 1.51 14.16 -28.62
C ILE A 254 2.99 13.79 -28.85
N SER A 255 3.88 14.31 -28.01
CA SER A 255 5.33 14.17 -28.19
C SER A 255 5.90 12.92 -27.53
N ILE A 256 5.77 12.79 -26.21
CA ILE A 256 6.38 11.71 -25.43
C ILE A 256 5.28 10.95 -24.70
N ASN A 257 5.26 9.63 -24.94
CA ASN A 257 4.37 8.66 -24.31
C ASN A 257 5.22 7.67 -23.54
N GLY A 258 4.78 7.29 -22.35
CA GLY A 258 5.50 6.27 -21.57
C GLY A 258 5.23 6.34 -20.09
N TYR A 259 6.09 5.66 -19.34
CA TYR A 259 5.98 5.57 -17.90
C TYR A 259 6.73 6.70 -17.20
N SER A 260 6.19 7.06 -16.05
CA SER A 260 6.77 7.90 -15.03
C SER A 260 6.70 7.16 -13.70
N GLN A 261 7.69 7.37 -12.85
CA GLN A 261 7.66 6.94 -11.46
C GLN A 261 6.54 7.65 -10.69
N LYS A 262 6.23 7.20 -9.46
CA LYS A 262 5.26 7.82 -8.54
C LYS A 262 5.41 9.34 -8.41
N ASN A 263 6.65 9.83 -8.39
CA ASN A 263 6.99 11.27 -8.32
C ASN A 263 6.96 12.02 -9.68
N GLY A 264 6.54 11.37 -10.76
CA GLY A 264 6.46 11.98 -12.10
C GLY A 264 7.74 11.90 -12.95
N ILE A 265 8.90 11.50 -12.39
CA ILE A 265 10.15 11.33 -13.15
C ILE A 265 9.93 10.30 -14.27
N GLY A 266 10.26 10.66 -15.51
CA GLY A 266 10.05 9.84 -16.70
C GLY A 266 9.34 10.62 -17.81
N ALA A 267 8.31 10.03 -18.40
CA ALA A 267 7.56 10.62 -19.52
C ALA A 267 6.94 11.99 -19.21
N LEU A 268 6.39 12.22 -18.02
CA LEU A 268 5.77 13.52 -17.66
C LEU A 268 6.80 14.65 -17.72
N PHE A 269 7.85 14.57 -16.92
CA PHE A 269 8.86 15.62 -16.86
C PHE A 269 9.72 15.70 -18.13
N SER A 270 9.78 14.63 -18.92
CA SER A 270 10.41 14.70 -20.24
C SER A 270 9.57 15.53 -21.22
N ASN A 271 8.24 15.44 -21.17
CA ASN A 271 7.39 16.38 -21.91
C ASN A 271 7.56 17.82 -21.40
N PHE A 272 7.54 18.04 -20.08
CA PHE A 272 7.73 19.40 -19.53
C PHE A 272 9.06 20.02 -19.95
N ARG A 273 10.15 19.24 -19.95
CA ARG A 273 11.45 19.70 -20.46
C ARG A 273 11.43 19.99 -21.95
N GLN A 274 10.76 19.16 -22.75
CA GLN A 274 10.62 19.38 -24.19
C GLN A 274 9.83 20.65 -24.52
N ASP A 275 8.82 20.97 -23.71
CA ASP A 275 7.97 22.15 -23.88
C ASP A 275 8.44 23.39 -23.10
N GLY A 276 9.55 23.27 -22.37
CA GLY A 276 10.14 24.36 -21.61
C GLY A 276 9.25 24.86 -20.47
N VAL A 277 8.57 23.95 -19.76
CA VAL A 277 7.69 24.29 -18.64
C VAL A 277 8.50 24.47 -17.36
N PHE A 278 8.28 25.58 -16.66
CA PHE A 278 8.90 25.98 -15.40
C PHE A 278 7.96 25.76 -14.22
N TYR A 279 8.45 25.02 -13.23
CA TYR A 279 7.70 24.62 -12.04
C TYR A 279 8.66 24.28 -10.90
N PRO A 280 8.21 24.26 -9.64
CA PRO A 280 9.04 23.88 -8.51
C PRO A 280 9.20 22.35 -8.52
N GLU A 281 10.23 21.86 -9.22
CA GLU A 281 10.41 20.44 -9.54
C GLU A 281 10.32 19.51 -8.32
N ASP A 282 11.03 19.81 -7.23
CA ASP A 282 11.00 18.99 -6.02
C ASP A 282 9.64 19.00 -5.32
N GLY A 283 8.95 20.15 -5.34
CA GLY A 283 7.62 20.27 -4.76
C GLY A 283 6.57 19.47 -5.55
N VAL A 284 6.64 19.52 -6.88
CA VAL A 284 5.74 18.75 -7.76
C VAL A 284 6.04 17.26 -7.68
N LYS A 285 7.32 16.86 -7.59
CA LYS A 285 7.72 15.47 -7.33
C LYS A 285 7.07 14.93 -6.07
N HIS A 286 7.24 15.65 -4.96
CA HIS A 286 6.67 15.27 -3.68
C HIS A 286 5.13 15.19 -3.75
N ALA A 287 4.47 16.18 -4.36
CA ALA A 287 3.02 16.18 -4.48
C ALA A 287 2.49 14.99 -5.30
N LEU A 288 3.14 14.65 -6.42
CA LEU A 288 2.76 13.51 -7.25
C LEU A 288 2.96 12.17 -6.54
N GLU A 289 4.06 12.03 -5.79
CA GLU A 289 4.35 10.82 -5.03
C GLU A 289 3.39 10.64 -3.85
N THR A 290 3.13 11.71 -3.11
CA THR A 290 2.13 11.72 -2.02
C THR A 290 0.76 11.36 -2.56
N LEU A 291 0.31 11.98 -3.66
CA LEU A 291 -0.98 11.64 -4.27
C LEU A 291 -1.03 10.19 -4.74
N TRP A 292 0.06 9.69 -5.34
CA TRP A 292 0.12 8.30 -5.79
C TRP A 292 -0.01 7.33 -4.62
N ASN A 293 0.71 7.59 -3.51
CA ASN A 293 0.70 6.75 -2.31
C ASN A 293 -0.64 6.83 -1.57
N ASP A 294 -1.21 8.02 -1.40
CA ASP A 294 -2.54 8.20 -0.82
C ASP A 294 -3.60 7.43 -1.61
N ALA A 295 -3.54 7.52 -2.95
CA ALA A 295 -4.43 6.79 -3.84
C ALA A 295 -4.18 5.28 -3.84
N ASP A 296 -3.01 4.81 -3.40
CA ASP A 296 -2.67 3.38 -3.24
C ASP A 296 -3.18 2.79 -1.93
N ASN A 297 -3.08 3.59 -0.86
CA ASN A 297 -3.32 3.18 0.51
C ASN A 297 -4.77 3.45 0.98
N SER A 298 -5.61 4.00 0.09
CA SER A 298 -7.00 4.32 0.41
C SER A 298 -7.95 3.95 -0.73
N GLU A 299 -9.23 3.86 -0.42
CA GLU A 299 -10.31 3.67 -1.39
C GLU A 299 -10.65 4.99 -2.13
N MET A 300 -9.61 5.72 -2.59
CA MET A 300 -9.76 6.98 -3.29
C MET A 300 -10.40 6.75 -4.66
N SER A 301 -11.57 7.34 -4.87
CA SER A 301 -12.27 7.27 -6.16
C SER A 301 -11.48 7.92 -7.29
N ALA A 302 -11.73 7.48 -8.53
CA ALA A 302 -11.10 8.09 -9.71
C ALA A 302 -11.42 9.59 -9.85
N ASP A 303 -12.61 10.03 -9.45
CA ASP A 303 -13.02 11.44 -9.49
C ASP A 303 -12.25 12.29 -8.47
N GLU A 304 -12.01 11.75 -7.27
CA GLU A 304 -11.19 12.42 -6.27
C GLU A 304 -9.73 12.48 -6.70
N LEU A 305 -9.19 11.38 -7.21
CA LEU A 305 -7.85 11.32 -7.76
C LEU A 305 -7.68 12.33 -8.90
N GLN A 306 -8.65 12.43 -9.82
CA GLN A 306 -8.66 13.41 -10.89
C GLN A 306 -8.61 14.85 -10.36
N LYS A 307 -9.40 15.18 -9.33
CA LYS A 307 -9.43 16.54 -8.75
C LYS A 307 -8.07 16.90 -8.15
N ARG A 308 -7.53 16.06 -7.27
CA ARG A 308 -6.22 16.31 -6.62
C ARG A 308 -5.08 16.34 -7.63
N LEU A 309 -5.12 15.48 -8.65
CA LEU A 309 -4.14 15.48 -9.73
C LEU A 309 -4.18 16.79 -10.51
N GLN A 310 -5.38 17.33 -10.79
CA GLN A 310 -5.53 18.61 -11.48
C GLN A 310 -5.11 19.81 -10.62
N GLU A 311 -5.22 19.74 -9.28
CA GLU A 311 -4.67 20.78 -8.38
C GLU A 311 -3.16 20.92 -8.53
N ILE A 312 -2.43 19.81 -8.70
CA ILE A 312 -1.00 19.83 -9.01
C ILE A 312 -0.75 20.49 -10.37
N ALA A 313 -1.57 20.20 -11.38
CA ALA A 313 -1.46 20.79 -12.71
C ALA A 313 -1.73 22.31 -12.70
N TYR A 314 -2.68 22.77 -11.89
CA TYR A 314 -2.91 24.19 -11.67
C TYR A 314 -1.72 24.85 -11.00
N TRP A 315 -1.11 24.22 -9.99
CA TRP A 315 0.09 24.76 -9.36
C TRP A 315 1.26 24.92 -10.35
N VAL A 316 1.51 23.91 -11.18
CA VAL A 316 2.50 23.99 -12.28
C VAL A 316 2.18 25.17 -13.20
N SER A 317 0.92 25.30 -13.63
CA SER A 317 0.47 26.35 -14.54
C SER A 317 0.65 27.76 -13.97
N GLU A 318 0.36 27.96 -12.68
CA GLU A 318 0.48 29.27 -12.04
C GLU A 318 1.95 29.68 -11.90
N VAL A 319 2.85 28.74 -11.58
CA VAL A 319 4.29 29.02 -11.53
C VAL A 319 4.84 29.35 -12.91
N GLU A 320 4.43 28.61 -13.94
CA GLU A 320 4.82 28.87 -15.33
C GLU A 320 4.41 30.29 -15.77
N LYS A 321 3.14 30.67 -15.56
CA LYS A 321 2.64 32.01 -15.87
C LYS A 321 3.39 33.11 -15.11
N ALA A 322 3.60 32.90 -13.81
CA ALA A 322 4.28 33.86 -12.95
C ALA A 322 5.73 34.08 -13.40
N THR A 323 6.43 32.99 -13.71
CA THR A 323 7.81 32.98 -14.21
C THR A 323 7.97 33.83 -15.47
N LYS A 324 7.03 33.73 -16.43
CA LYS A 324 7.01 34.60 -17.61
C LYS A 324 6.73 36.06 -17.26
N SER A 325 5.69 36.31 -16.47
CA SER A 325 5.22 37.67 -16.18
C SER A 325 6.20 38.53 -15.36
N THR A 326 7.05 37.87 -14.57
CA THR A 326 7.99 38.52 -13.65
C THR A 326 9.42 38.56 -14.19
N GLN A 327 9.67 37.96 -15.36
CA GLN A 327 10.98 37.96 -15.97
C GLN A 327 11.44 39.39 -16.30
N PRO A 328 12.69 39.77 -15.96
CA PRO A 328 13.25 41.03 -16.41
C PRO A 328 13.27 41.10 -17.94
N SER A 329 12.79 42.20 -18.51
CA SER A 329 12.57 42.36 -19.96
C SER A 329 13.82 42.16 -20.83
N TRP A 330 15.02 42.31 -20.26
CA TRP A 330 16.29 42.12 -20.97
C TRP A 330 16.74 40.66 -21.04
N VAL A 331 16.14 39.77 -20.24
CA VAL A 331 16.50 38.34 -20.22
C VAL A 331 15.91 37.62 -21.44
N ASN A 332 14.65 37.91 -21.78
CA ASN A 332 13.90 37.34 -22.92
C ASN A 332 14.21 35.85 -23.16
N TYR A 333 14.15 35.07 -22.08
CA TYR A 333 14.53 33.66 -22.13
C TYR A 333 13.33 32.74 -22.42
N TYR A 334 12.10 33.22 -22.20
CA TYR A 334 10.84 32.49 -22.45
C TYR A 334 10.16 32.88 -23.75
#